data_AF-A0A543EAL6-F1
#
_entry.id   AF-A0A543EAL6-F1
#
_cell.length_a   1.000
_cell.length_b   1.000
_cell.length_c   1.000
_cell.angle_alpha   90.00
_cell.angle_beta   90.00
_cell.angle_gamma   90.00
#
_symmetry.space_group_name_H-M   'P 1'
#
loop_
_entity.id
_entity.type
_entity.pdbx_description
1 polymer ?
#
loop_
_entity_poly.entity_id
_entity_poly.type
_entity_poly.pdbx_seq_one_letter_code
_entity_poly.pdbx_strand_id
1 'polypeptide(L)' 'MADGEVVGVRTDGEQGKLALIETYPDVFFTIPHFDGYPAVLLRLDAIDAELLREVVTDAWLLKVPKKMANEWLAAHPPA' A
#
# COMPACT_ATOMS: atom_id res chain seq x y z
N MET A 1 -8.87 8.83 17.74
CA MET A 1 -8.53 9.23 16.36
C MET A 1 -7.04 9.01 16.22
N ALA A 2 -6.55 8.49 15.09
CA ALA A 2 -5.11 8.46 14.88
C ALA A 2 -4.63 9.92 14.84
N ASP A 3 -3.86 10.34 15.84
CA ASP A 3 -3.15 11.62 15.77
C ASP A 3 -2.06 11.45 14.71
N GLY A 4 -2.15 12.22 13.61
CA GLY A 4 -1.20 12.15 12.48
C GLY A 4 -1.86 12.14 11.10
N GLU A 5 -1.07 12.42 10.05
CA GLU A 5 -1.52 12.34 8.66
C GLU A 5 -1.61 10.88 8.21
N VAL A 6 -2.76 10.49 7.64
CA VAL A 6 -3.06 9.12 7.23
C VAL A 6 -3.42 9.09 5.75
N VAL A 7 -2.88 8.11 5.03
CA VAL A 7 -3.19 7.87 3.61
C VAL A 7 -3.80 6.48 3.44
N GLY A 8 -4.84 6.39 2.61
CA GLY A 8 -5.39 5.11 2.16
C GLY A 8 -4.78 4.68 0.83
N VAL A 9 -4.28 3.45 0.77
CA VAL A 9 -3.65 2.88 -0.43
C VAL A 9 -4.35 1.58 -0.83
N ARG A 10 -4.35 1.29 -2.14
CA ARG A 10 -4.92 0.05 -2.68
C ARG A 10 -3.98 -1.12 -2.46
N THR A 11 -4.56 -2.27 -2.19
CA THR A 11 -3.86 -3.55 -2.10
C THR A 11 -4.36 -4.49 -3.19
N ASP A 12 -3.59 -5.53 -3.48
CA ASP A 12 -3.93 -6.60 -4.43
C ASP A 12 -5.10 -7.47 -3.95
N GLY A 13 -5.48 -7.36 -2.68
CA GLY A 13 -6.63 -8.01 -2.08
C GLY A 13 -6.68 -7.83 -0.57
N GLU A 14 -7.63 -8.51 0.06
CA GLU A 14 -7.75 -8.55 1.53
C GLU A 14 -6.56 -9.27 2.18
N GLN A 15 -6.04 -10.32 1.55
CA GLN A 15 -4.87 -11.04 2.04
C GLN A 15 -3.61 -10.15 2.08
N GLY A 16 -3.30 -9.41 1.01
CA GLY A 16 -2.17 -8.48 1.01
C GLY A 16 -2.33 -7.34 2.02
N LYS A 17 -3.56 -6.82 2.18
CA LYS A 17 -3.89 -5.87 3.25
C LYS A 17 -3.56 -6.43 4.64
N LEU A 18 -3.99 -7.66 4.95
CA LEU A 18 -3.75 -8.29 6.24
C LEU A 18 -2.26 -8.58 6.47
N ALA A 19 -1.55 -9.04 5.43
CA ALA A 19 -0.11 -9.28 5.50
C ALA A 19 0.69 -8.00 5.82
N LEU A 20 0.31 -6.85 5.24
CA LEU A 20 0.93 -5.56 5.55
C LEU A 20 0.70 -5.15 7.02
N ILE A 21 -0.51 -5.33 7.53
CA ILE A 21 -0.84 -5.02 8.94
C ILE A 21 -0.08 -5.96 9.89
N GLU A 22 0.04 -7.24 9.55
CA GLU A 22 0.79 -8.21 10.37
C GLU A 22 2.29 -7.91 10.38
N THR A 23 2.85 -7.53 9.23
CA THR A 23 4.29 -7.27 9.08
C THR A 23 4.72 -5.95 9.69
N TYR A 24 3.92 -4.89 9.51
CA TYR A 24 4.23 -3.54 10.02
C TYR A 24 3.03 -2.94 10.79
N PRO A 25 2.71 -3.46 11.99
CA PRO A 25 1.53 -3.08 12.75
C PRO A 25 1.56 -1.62 13.27
N ASP A 26 2.74 -1.03 13.40
CA ASP A 26 2.90 0.38 13.79
C ASP A 26 2.65 1.35 12.63
N VAL A 27 2.74 0.85 11.39
CA VAL A 27 2.60 1.64 10.15
C VAL A 27 1.21 1.49 9.55
N PHE A 28 0.76 0.25 9.37
CA PHE A 28 -0.50 -0.06 8.70
C PHE A 28 -1.59 -0.45 9.68
N PHE A 29 -2.81 -0.01 9.38
CA PHE A 29 -3.98 -0.38 10.14
C PHE A 29 -5.22 -0.40 9.25
N THR A 30 -6.32 -0.86 9.82
CA THR A 30 -7.62 -0.80 9.16
C THR A 30 -8.71 -0.33 10.12
N ILE A 31 -9.86 -0.01 9.57
CA ILE A 31 -11.05 0.45 10.29
C ILE A 31 -12.25 -0.34 9.77
N PRO A 32 -13.35 -0.48 10.53
CA PRO A 32 -14.50 -1.28 10.12
C PRO A 32 -15.09 -0.92 8.75
N HIS A 33 -14.93 0.33 8.32
CA HIS A 33 -15.37 0.76 6.97
C HIS A 33 -14.60 0.09 5.83
N PHE A 34 -13.41 -0.46 6.10
CA PHE A 34 -12.53 -1.11 5.12
C PHE A 34 -12.62 -2.65 5.20
N ASP A 35 -13.54 -3.20 5.97
CA ASP A 35 -13.75 -4.66 6.06
C ASP A 35 -14.22 -5.21 4.70
N GLY A 36 -13.56 -6.25 4.19
CA GLY A 36 -13.79 -6.78 2.84
C GLY A 36 -13.36 -5.84 1.70
N TYR A 37 -12.70 -4.71 1.99
CA TYR A 37 -12.24 -3.75 0.98
C TYR A 37 -10.72 -3.86 0.74
N PRO A 38 -10.25 -3.92 -0.52
CA PRO A 38 -8.83 -4.06 -0.85
C PRO A 38 -8.12 -2.71 -0.77
N ALA A 39 -8.04 -2.18 0.44
CA ALA A 39 -7.25 -1.01 0.79
C ALA A 39 -6.81 -1.07 2.25
N VAL A 40 -5.69 -0.44 2.55
CA VAL A 40 -5.13 -0.30 3.89
C VAL A 40 -4.86 1.17 4.19
N LEU A 41 -4.91 1.54 5.47
CA LEU A 41 -4.53 2.87 5.94
C LEU A 41 -3.11 2.81 6.47
N LEU A 42 -2.31 3.84 6.16
CA LEU A 42 -0.94 3.96 6.65
C LEU A 42 -0.72 5.31 7.34
N ARG A 43 0.14 5.30 8.35
CA ARG A 43 0.61 6.48 9.09
C ARG A 43 1.85 7.07 8.42
N LEU A 44 1.77 8.32 7.95
CA LEU A 44 2.89 8.96 7.24
C LEU A 44 4.08 9.29 8.13
N ASP A 45 3.85 9.46 9.42
CA ASP A 45 4.87 9.73 10.43
C ASP A 45 5.64 8.47 10.89
N ALA A 46 5.08 7.28 10.65
CA ALA A 46 5.66 6.00 11.07
C ALA A 46 6.34 5.22 9.93
N ILE A 47 6.06 5.55 8.67
CA ILE A 47 6.60 4.86 7.50
C ILE A 47 7.90 5.52 7.01
N ASP A 48 8.89 4.71 6.64
CA ASP A 48 10.07 5.23 5.94
C ASP A 48 9.79 5.49 4.44
N ALA A 49 10.67 6.25 3.80
CA ALA A 49 10.48 6.67 2.41
C ALA A 49 10.64 5.53 1.38
N GLU A 50 11.34 4.45 1.73
CA GLU A 50 11.55 3.30 0.86
C GLU A 50 10.28 2.44 0.84
N LEU A 51 9.78 2.05 2.01
CA LEU A 51 8.53 1.31 2.16
C LEU A 51 7.33 2.12 1.63
N LEU A 52 7.29 3.43 1.87
CA LEU A 52 6.24 4.28 1.29
C LEU A 52 6.27 4.27 -0.24
N ARG A 53 7.46 4.30 -0.83
CA ARG A 53 7.61 4.26 -2.29
C ARG A 53 7.11 2.93 -2.83
N GLU A 54 7.50 1.81 -2.23
CA GLU A 54 7.04 0.47 -2.63
C GLU A 54 5.51 0.39 -2.61
N VAL A 55 4.90 0.74 -1.48
CA VAL A 55 3.44 0.65 -1.30
C VAL A 55 2.68 1.54 -2.26
N VAL A 56 3.14 2.77 -2.48
CA VAL A 56 2.51 3.69 -3.46
C VAL A 56 2.68 3.15 -4.88
N THR A 57 3.83 2.56 -5.20
CA THR A 57 4.12 2.00 -6.52
C THR A 57 3.24 0.78 -6.79
N ASP A 58 3.11 -0.13 -5.85
CA ASP A 58 2.23 -1.30 -5.96
C ASP A 58 0.76 -0.88 -6.12
N ALA A 59 0.29 0.05 -5.29
CA ALA A 59 -1.05 0.59 -5.39
C ALA A 59 -1.32 1.26 -6.75
N TRP A 60 -0.32 1.93 -7.31
CA TRP A 60 -0.37 2.54 -8.64
C TRP A 60 -0.39 1.49 -9.75
N LEU A 61 0.45 0.46 -9.66
CA LEU A 61 0.52 -0.66 -10.62
C LEU A 61 -0.82 -1.40 -10.76
N LEU A 62 -1.60 -1.49 -9.68
CA LEU A 62 -2.96 -2.06 -9.70
C LEU A 62 -3.98 -1.22 -10.51
N LYS A 63 -3.68 0.04 -10.80
CA LYS A 63 -4.61 0.99 -11.43
C LYS A 63 -4.21 1.40 -12.83
N VAL A 64 -2.94 1.30 -13.18
CA VAL A 64 -2.47 1.76 -14.50
C VAL A 64 -2.76 0.77 -15.62
N PRO A 65 -2.83 1.25 -16.88
CA PRO A 65 -2.88 0.39 -18.05
C PRO A 65 -1.70 -0.59 -18.08
N LYS A 66 -1.97 -1.82 -18.53
CA LYS A 66 -0.97 -2.91 -18.61
C LYS A 66 0.32 -2.53 -19.33
N LYS A 67 0.22 -1.73 -20.41
CA LYS A 67 1.39 -1.27 -21.16
C LYS A 67 2.32 -0.44 -20.26
N MET A 68 1.77 0.50 -19.49
CA MET A 68 2.53 1.36 -18.60
C MET A 68 3.10 0.60 -17.40
N ALA A 69 2.33 -0.35 -16.84
CA ALA A 69 2.83 -1.25 -15.81
C ALA A 69 4.05 -2.04 -16.31
N ASN A 70 3.96 -2.64 -17.50
CA ASN A 70 5.04 -3.42 -18.08
C ASN A 70 6.29 -2.58 -18.38
N GLU A 71 6.11 -1.37 -18.92
CA GLU A 71 7.22 -0.43 -19.16
C GLU A 71 7.90 -0.03 -17.85
N TRP A 72 7.12 0.23 -16.80
CA TRP A 72 7.65 0.57 -15.47
C TRP A 72 8.44 -0.58 -14.86
N LEU A 73 7.88 -1.79 -14.84
CA LEU A 73 8.51 -3.00 -14.30
C LEU A 73 9.77 -3.41 -15.08
N ALA A 74 9.80 -3.17 -16.39
CA ALA A 74 10.99 -3.42 -17.20
C ALA A 74 12.13 -2.44 -16.87
N ALA A 75 11.80 -1.19 -16.53
CA ALA A 75 12.76 -0.16 -16.15
C ALA A 75 13.20 -0.28 -14.67
N HIS A 76 12.37 -0.87 -13.82
CA HIS A 76 12.58 -1.06 -12.38
C HIS A 76 12.36 -2.53 -12.01
N PRO A 77 13.29 -3.42 -12.40
CA PRO A 77 13.18 -4.83 -12.04
C PRO A 77 13.14 -4.96 -10.51
N PRO A 78 12.31 -5.88 -9.96
CA PRO A 78 12.36 -6.19 -8.54
C PRO A 78 13.78 -6.65 -8.18
N ALA A 79 14.26 -6.17 -7.02
CA ALA A 79 15.59 -6.49 -6.50
C ALA A 79 15.81 -8.00 -6.29
#